data_AF-A0A2E1ATB6-F1
#
_entry.id   AF-A0A2E1ATB6-F1
#
_cell.length_a   1.000
_cell.length_b   1.000
_cell.length_c   1.000
_cell.angle_alpha   90.00
_cell.angle_beta   90.00
_cell.angle_gamma   90.00
#
_symmetry.space_group_name_H-M   'P 1'
#
loop_
_entity.id
_entity.type
_entity.pdbx_description
1 polymer ?
#
loop_
_entity_poly.entity_id
_entity_poly.type
_entity_poly.pdbx_seq_one_letter_code
_entity_poly.pdbx_strand_id
1 'polypeptide(L)'
;MPNNDDFRVKRIQRMLLEMARGNFFYSLEPTHKNDNVASLVVMLNMVNEEIRASFIHQGFANAHNTPQCIIQLSFLMDTYGTIEMVTNSTCSLLSALPKEIIGKPITDFMTEGSQKVWAKKMVKHLKRERSETVQFLEFITKEGLLLGKDCHISVFQSLDGSGQKILLDTVFFSKGEPFGTALPKKTLKVTKGIKEPKVTLTPDDIEMIRDVHDMIINNLDKDLPLLKDLALQMGTNEYKLKYGFKQLYGTTIFRFLTHERLRKTKTLIQHSNLSLKEIAHLTGFKSAAHFSRAFRDKYGKSPSDLRG
;
A
#
# COMPACT_ATOMS: atom_id res chain seq x y z
N MET A 1 -13.97 -5.59 -40.67
CA MET A 1 -14.87 -6.50 -39.92
C MET A 1 -14.13 -7.10 -38.73
N PRO A 2 -14.64 -6.98 -37.50
CA PRO A 2 -13.92 -7.33 -36.26
C PRO A 2 -13.69 -8.85 -36.04
N ASN A 3 -13.99 -9.70 -37.03
CA ASN A 3 -13.99 -11.16 -36.92
C ASN A 3 -13.11 -11.90 -37.94
N ASN A 4 -12.31 -11.16 -38.74
CA ASN A 4 -11.30 -11.73 -39.64
C ASN A 4 -10.05 -12.13 -38.84
N ASP A 5 -9.42 -13.26 -39.17
CA ASP A 5 -8.29 -13.79 -38.42
C ASP A 5 -7.08 -12.84 -38.45
N ASP A 6 -6.87 -12.12 -39.56
CA ASP A 6 -5.85 -11.05 -39.65
C ASP A 6 -6.08 -9.93 -38.61
N PHE A 7 -7.35 -9.59 -38.34
CA PHE A 7 -7.68 -8.58 -37.33
C PHE A 7 -7.43 -9.09 -35.91
N ARG A 8 -7.69 -10.36 -35.65
CA ARG A 8 -7.47 -11.00 -34.33
C ARG A 8 -5.99 -11.19 -34.04
N VAL A 9 -5.20 -11.55 -35.05
CA VAL A 9 -3.73 -11.64 -34.96
C VAL A 9 -3.11 -10.25 -34.72
N LYS A 10 -3.58 -9.20 -35.41
CA LYS A 10 -3.16 -7.82 -35.13
C LYS A 10 -3.46 -7.36 -33.69
N ARG A 11 -4.57 -7.83 -33.11
CA ARG A 11 -4.89 -7.56 -31.69
C ARG A 11 -3.94 -8.26 -30.73
N ILE A 12 -3.57 -9.52 -31.02
CA ILE A 12 -2.55 -10.25 -30.27
C ILE A 12 -1.20 -9.53 -30.34
N GLN A 13 -0.78 -9.12 -31.54
CA GLN A 13 0.46 -8.36 -31.74
C GLN A 13 0.46 -7.05 -30.95
N ARG A 14 -0.68 -6.34 -30.93
CA ARG A 14 -0.83 -5.12 -30.14
C ARG A 14 -0.74 -5.40 -28.63
N MET A 15 -1.36 -6.47 -28.15
CA MET A 15 -1.25 -6.86 -26.74
C MET A 15 0.20 -7.18 -26.34
N LEU A 16 0.92 -7.92 -27.17
CA LEU A 16 2.34 -8.21 -26.93
C LEU A 16 3.21 -6.94 -26.90
N LEU A 17 2.92 -5.96 -27.76
CA LEU A 17 3.60 -4.66 -27.74
C LEU A 17 3.28 -3.86 -26.47
N GLU A 18 2.04 -3.87 -25.99
CA GLU A 18 1.67 -3.23 -24.72
C GLU A 18 2.37 -3.92 -23.53
N MET A 19 2.44 -5.26 -23.52
CA MET A 19 3.18 -6.01 -22.51
C MET A 19 4.69 -5.68 -22.54
N ALA A 20 5.29 -5.59 -23.73
CA ALA A 20 6.70 -5.21 -23.89
C ALA A 20 7.00 -3.77 -23.42
N ARG A 21 5.98 -2.89 -23.43
CA ARG A 21 6.06 -1.52 -22.90
C ARG A 21 5.76 -1.43 -21.39
N GLY A 22 5.47 -2.56 -20.73
CA GLY A 22 5.15 -2.61 -19.30
C GLY A 22 3.68 -2.33 -18.96
N ASN A 23 2.80 -2.25 -19.96
CA ASN A 23 1.37 -2.00 -19.76
C ASN A 23 0.58 -3.32 -19.62
N PHE A 24 0.64 -3.92 -18.43
CA PHE A 24 -0.03 -5.20 -18.14
C PHE A 24 -1.52 -5.07 -17.77
N PHE A 25 -2.10 -3.87 -17.86
CA PHE A 25 -3.54 -3.64 -17.65
C PHE A 25 -4.35 -3.80 -18.93
N TYR A 26 -3.68 -3.90 -20.08
CA TYR A 26 -4.32 -4.06 -21.37
C TYR A 26 -4.73 -5.52 -21.61
N SER A 27 -6.04 -5.80 -21.65
CA SER A 27 -6.57 -7.14 -21.94
C SER A 27 -7.30 -7.17 -23.28
N LEU A 28 -7.33 -8.35 -23.90
CA LEU A 28 -8.11 -8.58 -25.11
C LEU A 28 -9.47 -9.16 -24.76
N GLU A 29 -10.53 -8.61 -25.33
CA GLU A 29 -11.87 -9.17 -25.15
C GLU A 29 -11.97 -10.61 -25.68
N PRO A 30 -12.64 -11.52 -24.94
CA PRO A 30 -12.85 -12.88 -25.38
C PRO A 30 -13.61 -12.94 -26.71
N THR A 31 -13.19 -13.83 -27.60
CA THR A 31 -13.93 -14.10 -28.84
C THR A 31 -14.84 -15.31 -28.65
N HIS A 32 -16.07 -15.26 -29.17
CA HIS A 32 -17.02 -16.39 -29.13
C HIS A 32 -16.63 -17.57 -30.04
N LYS A 33 -15.56 -17.44 -30.84
CA LYS A 33 -15.04 -18.53 -31.69
C LYS A 33 -14.21 -19.51 -30.87
N ASN A 34 -14.44 -20.81 -31.03
CA ASN A 34 -13.67 -21.87 -30.40
C ASN A 34 -12.54 -22.37 -31.32
N ASP A 35 -11.51 -21.53 -31.50
CA ASP A 35 -10.36 -21.82 -32.37
C ASP A 35 -9.03 -21.52 -31.66
N ASN A 36 -7.91 -21.92 -32.28
CA ASN A 36 -6.57 -21.78 -31.70
C ASN A 36 -6.20 -20.33 -31.35
N VAL A 37 -6.72 -19.36 -32.11
CA VAL A 37 -6.49 -17.93 -31.87
C VAL A 37 -7.22 -17.47 -30.60
N ALA A 38 -8.41 -18.00 -30.33
CA ALA A 38 -9.13 -17.76 -29.09
C ALA A 38 -8.39 -18.34 -27.87
N SER A 39 -7.86 -19.55 -28.00
CA SER A 39 -7.03 -20.17 -26.94
C SER A 39 -5.78 -19.35 -26.64
N LEU A 40 -5.11 -18.81 -27.67
CA LEU A 40 -3.96 -17.91 -27.50
C LEU A 40 -4.33 -16.61 -26.77
N VAL A 41 -5.49 -16.02 -27.07
CA VAL A 41 -5.99 -14.83 -26.37
C VAL A 41 -6.22 -15.11 -24.89
N VAL A 42 -6.79 -16.27 -24.54
CA VAL A 42 -7.00 -16.68 -23.15
C VAL A 42 -5.66 -16.86 -22.43
N MET A 43 -4.71 -17.60 -23.02
CA MET A 43 -3.39 -17.80 -22.44
C MET A 43 -2.64 -16.47 -22.25
N LEU A 44 -2.70 -15.56 -23.23
CA LEU A 44 -2.09 -14.23 -23.11
C LEU A 44 -2.71 -13.40 -22.01
N ASN A 45 -4.05 -13.41 -21.86
CA ASN A 45 -4.72 -12.73 -20.76
C ASN A 45 -4.35 -13.34 -19.40
N MET A 46 -4.20 -14.67 -19.31
CA MET A 46 -3.73 -15.34 -18.10
C MET A 46 -2.29 -14.96 -17.74
N VAL A 47 -1.37 -14.99 -18.71
CA VAL A 47 0.02 -14.56 -18.52
C VAL A 47 0.08 -13.09 -18.15
N ASN A 48 -0.74 -12.24 -18.76
CA ASN A 48 -0.79 -10.82 -18.42
C ASN A 48 -1.32 -10.59 -16.99
N GLU A 49 -2.32 -11.37 -16.57
CA GLU A 49 -2.84 -11.35 -15.20
C GLU A 49 -1.81 -11.89 -14.19
N GLU A 50 -1.05 -12.93 -14.54
CA GLU A 50 0.02 -13.48 -13.72
C GLU A 50 1.21 -12.53 -13.62
N ILE A 51 1.64 -11.91 -14.73
CA ILE A 51 2.69 -10.89 -14.72
C ILE A 51 2.21 -9.66 -13.96
N ARG A 52 0.97 -9.20 -14.16
CA ARG A 52 0.36 -8.11 -13.37
C ARG A 52 0.32 -8.47 -11.89
N ALA A 53 -0.10 -9.69 -11.55
CA ALA A 53 -0.09 -10.17 -10.17
C ALA A 53 1.35 -10.28 -9.64
N SER A 54 2.32 -10.67 -10.47
CA SER A 54 3.74 -10.71 -10.14
C SER A 54 4.34 -9.32 -9.98
N PHE A 55 3.94 -8.30 -10.74
CA PHE A 55 4.33 -6.90 -10.50
C PHE A 55 3.63 -6.33 -9.28
N ILE A 56 2.40 -6.75 -9.00
CA ILE A 56 1.76 -6.50 -7.70
C ILE A 56 2.59 -7.21 -6.62
N HIS A 57 3.10 -8.42 -6.82
CA HIS A 57 3.85 -9.19 -5.81
C HIS A 57 5.36 -8.89 -5.75
N GLN A 58 5.96 -8.29 -6.78
CA GLN A 58 7.36 -7.83 -6.85
C GLN A 58 7.45 -6.33 -6.52
N GLY A 59 6.42 -5.56 -6.87
CA GLY A 59 6.16 -4.23 -6.31
C GLY A 59 5.75 -4.31 -4.83
N PHE A 60 5.11 -5.41 -4.41
CA PHE A 60 5.13 -5.87 -3.03
C PHE A 60 6.42 -6.66 -2.77
N ALA A 61 7.55 -5.95 -2.78
CA ALA A 61 8.36 -6.11 -1.59
C ALA A 61 7.41 -5.89 -0.40
N ASN A 62 6.94 -6.97 0.25
CA ASN A 62 6.38 -6.90 1.60
C ASN A 62 7.54 -6.54 2.53
N ALA A 63 8.09 -5.35 2.33
CA ALA A 63 8.64 -4.56 3.41
C ALA A 63 7.41 -4.11 4.21
N HIS A 64 7.52 -4.08 5.53
CA HIS A 64 6.43 -3.80 6.46
C HIS A 64 5.72 -2.46 6.34
N ASN A 65 6.05 -1.71 5.28
CA ASN A 65 5.82 -0.31 5.07
C ASN A 65 5.52 0.02 3.60
N THR A 66 5.02 -0.91 2.76
CA THR A 66 4.56 -0.52 1.41
C THR A 66 3.49 0.57 1.58
N PRO A 67 3.79 1.84 1.23
CA PRO A 67 2.90 2.92 1.55
C PRO A 67 1.65 2.78 0.70
N GLN A 68 0.48 2.66 1.34
CA GLN A 68 -0.78 2.59 0.60
C GLN A 68 -1.27 3.99 0.21
N CYS A 69 -0.71 5.04 0.83
CA CYS A 69 -0.91 6.43 0.44
C CYS A 69 0.33 7.26 0.84
N ILE A 70 0.81 8.08 -0.10
CA ILE A 70 1.87 9.07 0.08
C ILE A 70 1.17 10.42 0.23
N ILE A 71 1.18 10.98 1.44
CA ILE A 71 0.68 12.33 1.68
C ILE A 71 1.89 13.24 1.83
N GLN A 72 2.07 14.13 0.87
CA GLN A 72 3.16 15.10 0.89
C GLN A 72 2.71 16.37 1.61
N LEU A 73 3.41 16.71 2.68
CA LEU A 73 3.32 18.01 3.33
C LEU A 73 4.43 18.87 2.72
N SER A 74 4.06 20.07 2.28
CA SER A 74 4.97 21.03 1.65
C SER A 74 4.59 22.46 2.04
N PHE A 75 5.56 23.20 2.55
CA PHE A 75 5.47 24.63 2.80
C PHE A 75 6.50 25.36 1.96
N LEU A 76 6.06 26.38 1.23
CA LEU A 76 6.94 27.39 0.65
C LEU A 76 6.91 28.63 1.56
N MET A 77 8.08 29.11 1.93
CA MET A 77 8.24 30.22 2.86
C MET A 77 9.26 31.24 2.37
N ASP A 78 9.14 32.46 2.90
CA ASP A 78 10.17 33.48 2.79
C ASP A 78 11.39 33.17 3.70
N THR A 79 12.40 34.04 3.68
CA THR A 79 13.61 33.90 4.52
C THR A 79 13.35 34.07 6.02
N TYR A 80 12.21 34.65 6.41
CA TYR A 80 11.80 34.83 7.80
C TYR A 80 11.01 33.62 8.33
N GLY A 81 10.67 32.67 7.45
CA GLY A 81 9.86 31.49 7.79
C GLY A 81 8.35 31.76 7.76
N THR A 82 7.92 32.85 7.13
CA THR A 82 6.51 33.15 6.86
C THR A 82 6.04 32.26 5.72
N ILE A 83 4.91 31.57 5.92
CA ILE A 83 4.36 30.65 4.93
C ILE A 83 3.69 31.45 3.80
N GLU A 84 4.19 31.30 2.58
CA GLU A 84 3.63 31.91 1.38
C GLU A 84 2.69 30.96 0.63
N MET A 85 3.05 29.68 0.55
CA MET A 85 2.22 28.66 -0.10
C MET A 85 2.25 27.33 0.65
N VAL A 86 1.16 26.58 0.49
CA VAL A 86 1.00 25.23 1.03
C VAL A 86 0.27 24.34 0.04
N THR A 87 0.52 23.04 0.10
CA THR A 87 -0.26 22.05 -0.64
C THR A 87 -1.60 21.76 0.04
N ASN A 88 -2.61 21.31 -0.72
CA ASN A 88 -3.91 20.89 -0.17
C ASN A 88 -3.77 19.75 0.85
N SER A 89 -2.81 18.85 0.62
CA SER A 89 -2.45 17.77 1.53
C SER A 89 -1.95 18.29 2.88
N THR A 90 -1.19 19.38 2.89
CA THR A 90 -0.72 20.06 4.12
C THR A 90 -1.88 20.61 4.94
N CYS A 91 -2.83 21.27 4.27
CA CYS A 91 -4.05 21.79 4.90
C CYS A 91 -4.87 20.66 5.53
N SER A 92 -5.01 19.54 4.82
CA SER A 92 -5.72 18.36 5.29
C SER A 92 -5.05 17.72 6.50
N LEU A 93 -3.71 17.65 6.50
CA LEU A 93 -2.93 17.09 7.62
C LEU A 93 -2.97 17.96 8.88
N LEU A 94 -2.93 19.28 8.73
CA LEU A 94 -2.98 20.21 9.86
C LEU A 94 -4.40 20.49 10.38
N SER A 95 -5.43 19.93 9.73
CA SER A 95 -6.84 20.25 9.98
C SER A 95 -7.12 21.77 9.93
N ALA A 96 -6.49 22.48 9.00
CA ALA A 96 -6.55 23.94 8.90
C ALA A 96 -6.79 24.40 7.45
N LEU A 97 -7.50 25.52 7.29
CA LEU A 97 -7.76 26.10 5.97
C LEU A 97 -6.53 26.88 5.45
N PRO A 98 -6.31 27.00 4.13
CA PRO A 98 -5.18 27.76 3.60
C PRO A 98 -5.05 29.19 4.18
N LYS A 99 -6.18 29.89 4.33
CA LYS A 99 -6.26 31.23 4.94
C LYS A 99 -5.84 31.30 6.41
N GLU A 100 -5.83 30.17 7.11
CA GLU A 100 -5.42 30.08 8.51
C GLU A 100 -3.91 29.81 8.65
N ILE A 101 -3.25 29.44 7.54
CA ILE A 101 -1.84 29.02 7.48
C ILE A 101 -0.98 30.04 6.73
N ILE A 102 -1.42 30.47 5.55
CA ILE A 102 -0.69 31.43 4.71
C ILE A 102 -0.58 32.78 5.43
N GLY A 103 0.62 33.36 5.42
CA GLY A 103 0.96 34.60 6.09
C GLY A 103 1.38 34.44 7.55
N LYS A 104 1.35 33.23 8.11
CA LYS A 104 1.82 32.95 9.48
C LYS A 104 3.23 32.36 9.49
N PRO A 105 3.99 32.55 10.58
CA PRO A 105 5.28 31.90 10.73
C PRO A 105 5.09 30.40 10.94
N ILE A 106 5.97 29.60 10.34
CA ILE A 106 5.92 28.13 10.44
C ILE A 106 6.04 27.62 11.89
N THR A 107 6.67 28.39 12.76
CA THR A 107 6.84 28.07 14.18
C THR A 107 5.52 27.95 14.94
N ASP A 108 4.47 28.64 14.50
CA ASP A 108 3.13 28.55 15.11
C ASP A 108 2.50 27.16 14.99
N PHE A 109 2.96 26.38 14.01
CA PHE A 109 2.47 25.04 13.73
C PHE A 109 3.39 23.96 14.30
N MET A 110 4.37 24.31 15.13
CA MET A 110 5.40 23.40 15.66
C MET A 110 5.40 23.35 17.19
N THR A 111 5.87 22.23 17.75
CA THR A 111 6.16 22.12 19.20
C THR A 111 7.31 23.03 19.60
N GLU A 112 7.36 23.48 20.86
CA GLU A 112 8.46 24.31 21.38
C GLU A 112 9.85 23.67 21.17
N GLY A 113 9.93 22.34 21.28
CA GLY A 113 11.15 21.59 21.01
C GLY A 113 11.59 21.75 19.55
N SER A 114 10.65 21.60 18.62
CA SER A 114 10.91 21.74 17.19
C SER A 114 11.24 23.17 16.79
N GLN A 115 10.61 24.18 17.41
CA GLN A 115 10.93 25.59 17.17
C GLN A 115 12.39 25.91 17.50
N LYS A 116 12.91 25.41 18.64
CA LYS A 116 14.32 25.62 19.03
C LYS A 116 15.29 24.99 18.04
N VAL A 117 14.99 23.78 17.60
CA VAL A 117 15.81 23.04 16.62
C VAL A 117 15.77 23.73 15.26
N TRP A 118 14.59 24.15 14.81
CA TRP A 118 14.38 24.93 13.58
C TRP A 118 15.24 26.20 13.59
N ALA A 119 15.08 27.04 14.62
CA ALA A 119 15.81 28.31 14.73
C ALA A 119 17.33 28.11 14.65
N LYS A 120 17.87 27.13 15.39
CA LYS A 120 19.31 26.82 15.38
C LYS A 120 19.79 26.36 14.00
N LYS A 121 18.98 25.57 13.30
CA LYS A 121 19.32 25.04 11.97
C LYS A 121 19.30 26.16 10.92
N MET A 122 18.23 26.94 10.87
CA MET A 122 18.02 27.95 9.83
C MET A 122 19.10 29.04 9.80
N VAL A 123 19.66 29.43 10.95
CA VAL A 123 20.76 30.41 11.04
C VAL A 123 21.97 30.00 10.19
N LYS A 124 22.25 28.69 10.08
CA LYS A 124 23.38 28.20 9.27
C LYS A 124 23.00 28.05 7.79
N HIS A 125 21.76 27.66 7.51
CA HIS A 125 21.29 27.32 6.18
C HIS A 125 20.92 28.54 5.32
N LEU A 126 20.39 29.60 5.93
CA LEU A 126 20.08 30.86 5.25
C LEU A 126 21.32 31.66 4.84
N LYS A 127 22.51 31.35 5.38
CA LYS A 127 23.77 32.00 4.98
C LYS A 127 24.27 31.56 3.61
N ARG A 128 23.72 30.48 3.05
CA ARG A 128 24.15 29.90 1.77
C ARG A 128 23.08 30.18 0.73
N GLU A 129 23.47 30.53 -0.49
CA GLU A 129 22.51 30.78 -1.59
C GLU A 129 21.64 29.56 -1.89
N ARG A 130 22.23 28.36 -1.82
CA ARG A 130 21.53 27.08 -1.90
C ARG A 130 21.99 26.16 -0.77
N SER A 131 21.05 25.53 -0.08
CA SER A 131 21.38 24.49 0.89
C SER A 131 20.24 23.52 1.09
N GLU A 132 20.58 22.27 1.40
CA GLU A 132 19.62 21.24 1.75
C GLU A 132 19.98 20.59 3.07
N THR A 133 18.98 20.23 3.86
CA THR A 133 19.16 19.46 5.09
C THR A 133 17.91 18.68 5.44
N VAL A 134 18.08 17.66 6.29
CA VAL A 134 16.99 16.91 6.88
C VAL A 134 16.95 17.21 8.37
N GLN A 135 15.75 17.45 8.90
CA GLN A 135 15.54 17.72 10.31
C GLN A 135 14.24 17.08 10.79
N PHE A 136 14.30 16.33 11.88
CA PHE A 136 13.11 15.87 12.59
C PHE A 136 12.39 17.07 13.22
N LEU A 137 11.12 17.24 12.87
CA LEU A 137 10.24 18.31 13.35
C LEU A 137 8.88 17.71 13.72
N GLU A 138 8.28 18.25 14.78
CA GLU A 138 6.96 17.88 15.27
C GLU A 138 6.00 19.05 15.06
N PHE A 139 4.97 18.81 14.25
CA PHE A 139 3.91 19.76 13.99
C PHE A 139 2.71 19.51 14.90
N ILE A 140 1.96 20.58 15.19
CA ILE A 140 0.73 20.53 15.98
C ILE A 140 -0.43 20.85 15.04
N THR A 141 -1.40 19.92 14.92
CA THR A 141 -2.62 20.17 14.16
C THR A 141 -3.58 21.06 14.95
N LYS A 142 -4.59 21.64 14.29
CA LYS A 142 -5.64 22.44 14.94
C LYS A 142 -6.38 21.70 16.06
N GLU A 143 -6.43 20.37 15.96
CA GLU A 143 -7.07 19.48 16.94
C GLU A 143 -6.11 19.04 18.07
N GLY A 144 -4.86 19.53 18.07
CA GLY A 144 -3.84 19.22 19.08
C GLY A 144 -3.09 17.90 18.83
N LEU A 145 -3.22 17.30 17.65
CA LEU A 145 -2.47 16.09 17.30
C LEU A 145 -1.02 16.45 16.96
N LEU A 146 -0.07 15.64 17.44
CA LEU A 146 1.35 15.79 17.13
C LEU A 146 1.74 14.95 15.90
N LEU A 147 2.37 15.59 14.92
CA LEU A 147 2.87 14.98 13.69
C LEU A 147 4.40 15.10 13.64
N GLY A 148 5.11 14.08 14.14
CA GLY A 148 6.58 14.03 14.14
C GLY A 148 7.16 13.35 12.90
N LYS A 149 7.96 14.06 12.11
CA LYS A 149 8.61 13.54 10.90
C LYS A 149 9.95 14.20 10.58
N ASP A 150 10.79 13.43 9.88
CA ASP A 150 11.95 13.96 9.18
C ASP A 150 11.49 14.80 8.00
N CYS A 151 11.85 16.08 8.02
CA CYS A 151 11.51 17.06 7.01
C CYS A 151 12.76 17.44 6.23
N HIS A 152 12.66 17.37 4.90
CA HIS A 152 13.67 17.93 4.02
C HIS A 152 13.42 19.44 3.92
N ILE A 153 14.50 20.20 4.09
CA ILE A 153 14.48 21.66 4.08
C ILE A 153 15.47 22.08 3.00
N SER A 154 14.95 22.73 1.98
CA SER A 154 15.70 23.30 0.87
C SER A 154 15.63 24.81 0.92
N VAL A 155 16.77 25.44 0.89
CA VAL A 155 16.91 26.89 0.72
C VAL A 155 17.44 27.13 -0.69
N PHE A 156 16.78 27.99 -1.46
CA PHE A 156 17.14 28.26 -2.85
C PHE A 156 16.78 29.69 -3.25
N GLN A 157 17.42 30.20 -4.30
CA GLN A 157 17.06 31.47 -4.90
C GLN A 157 15.90 31.29 -5.87
N SER A 158 14.84 32.07 -5.73
CA SER A 158 13.72 32.05 -6.65
C SER A 158 14.11 32.57 -8.03
N LEU A 159 13.56 31.95 -9.08
CA LEU A 159 13.83 32.32 -10.48
C LEU A 159 13.20 33.65 -10.89
N ASP A 160 12.16 34.07 -10.19
CA ASP A 160 11.45 35.34 -10.41
C ASP A 160 12.14 36.55 -9.77
N GLY A 161 13.29 36.35 -9.12
CA GLY A 161 14.03 37.41 -8.45
C GLY A 161 13.44 37.86 -7.11
N SER A 162 12.41 37.18 -6.58
CA SER A 162 11.79 37.48 -5.27
C SER A 162 12.69 37.16 -4.05
N GLY A 163 13.97 36.88 -4.29
CA GLY A 163 14.96 36.58 -3.27
C GLY A 163 15.05 35.08 -2.96
N GLN A 164 15.59 34.80 -1.78
CA GLN A 164 15.76 33.45 -1.28
C GLN A 164 14.45 32.92 -0.69
N LYS A 165 14.17 31.65 -0.95
CA LYS A 165 12.97 30.93 -0.47
C LYS A 165 13.38 29.67 0.27
N ILE A 166 12.49 29.24 1.16
CA ILE A 166 12.63 27.99 1.91
C ILE A 166 11.48 27.07 1.48
N LEU A 167 11.82 25.88 1.03
CA LEU A 167 10.88 24.79 0.81
C LEU A 167 11.09 23.75 1.90
N LEU A 168 10.02 23.43 2.62
CA LEU A 168 10.01 22.35 3.61
C LEU A 168 9.06 21.28 3.11
N ASP A 169 9.60 20.08 2.87
CA ASP A 169 8.85 18.92 2.40
C ASP A 169 8.98 17.74 3.36
N THR A 170 7.88 17.01 3.55
CA THR A 170 7.94 15.69 4.16
C THR A 170 6.88 14.77 3.59
N VAL A 171 7.14 13.47 3.67
CA VAL A 171 6.26 12.43 3.18
C VAL A 171 5.72 11.62 4.34
N PHE A 172 4.40 11.58 4.44
CA PHE A 172 3.68 10.68 5.32
C PHE A 172 3.25 9.44 4.55
N PHE A 173 3.55 8.27 5.13
CA PHE A 173 3.07 6.99 4.63
C PHE A 173 1.87 6.56 5.48
N SER A 174 0.70 6.44 4.87
CA SER A 174 -0.47 5.86 5.53
C SER A 174 -0.61 4.37 5.19
N LYS A 175 -0.89 3.56 6.20
CA LYS A 175 -1.34 2.17 6.06
C LYS A 175 -2.86 2.18 5.93
N GLY A 176 -3.36 2.39 4.72
CA GLY A 176 -4.71 1.99 4.31
C GLY A 176 -5.87 2.61 5.06
N GLU A 177 -6.16 3.88 4.76
CA GLU A 177 -7.48 4.41 4.36
C GLU A 177 -7.26 5.86 3.92
N PRO A 178 -7.89 6.34 2.83
CA PRO A 178 -7.81 7.76 2.48
C PRO A 178 -8.45 8.57 3.61
N PHE A 179 -7.82 9.69 3.99
CA PHE A 179 -8.42 10.72 4.85
C PHE A 179 -9.59 11.37 4.10
N GLY A 180 -10.69 10.63 3.98
CA GLY A 180 -11.91 11.04 3.30
C GLY A 180 -13.07 10.88 4.27
N THR A 181 -13.56 12.02 4.75
CA THR A 181 -14.82 12.21 5.50
C THR A 181 -14.94 11.47 6.83
N ALA A 182 -14.69 12.23 7.90
CA ALA A 182 -14.86 11.89 9.32
C ALA A 182 -13.84 10.88 9.89
N LEU A 183 -12.94 11.41 10.73
CA LEU A 183 -12.24 10.63 11.75
C LEU A 183 -13.27 9.77 12.50
N PRO A 184 -13.02 8.47 12.74
CA PRO A 184 -13.80 7.73 13.71
C PRO A 184 -13.76 8.50 15.02
N LYS A 185 -14.93 8.87 15.56
CA LYS A 185 -15.10 9.40 16.93
C LYS A 185 -14.78 8.30 17.95
N LYS A 186 -13.58 7.76 17.90
CA LYS A 186 -13.02 6.92 18.94
C LYS A 186 -12.00 7.78 19.63
N THR A 187 -12.41 8.38 20.74
CA THR A 187 -11.51 8.93 21.75
C THR A 187 -10.45 7.86 21.99
N LEU A 188 -9.23 8.10 21.50
CA LEU A 188 -8.10 7.25 21.78
C LEU A 188 -7.88 7.37 23.27
N LYS A 189 -8.33 6.36 24.02
CA LYS A 189 -7.86 6.17 25.39
C LYS A 189 -6.36 6.12 25.30
N VAL A 190 -5.68 6.98 26.06
CA VAL A 190 -4.23 6.93 26.26
C VAL A 190 -3.89 5.55 26.82
N THR A 191 -3.63 4.59 25.93
CA THR A 191 -3.05 3.31 26.31
C THR A 191 -1.59 3.59 26.62
N LYS A 192 -1.27 3.54 27.91
CA LYS A 192 0.08 3.45 28.47
C LYS A 192 1.02 2.69 27.54
N GLY A 193 2.08 3.36 27.10
CA GLY A 193 3.32 2.78 26.57
C GLY A 193 3.18 1.92 25.31
N ILE A 194 3.83 2.34 24.23
CA ILE A 194 4.24 1.42 23.16
C ILE A 194 5.08 0.34 23.84
N LYS A 195 4.55 -0.88 24.02
CA LYS A 195 5.33 -2.02 24.49
C LYS A 195 6.40 -2.28 23.42
N GLU A 196 7.66 -2.16 23.81
CA GLU A 196 8.79 -2.55 22.98
C GLU A 196 8.58 -3.98 22.43
N PRO A 197 9.00 -4.25 21.17
CA PRO A 197 8.88 -5.57 20.58
C PRO A 197 9.67 -6.59 21.40
N LYS A 198 8.97 -7.55 22.01
CA LYS A 198 9.59 -8.59 22.85
C LYS A 198 10.48 -9.59 22.09
N VAL A 199 10.48 -9.56 20.75
CA VAL A 199 11.25 -10.49 19.90
C VAL A 199 11.80 -9.74 18.70
N THR A 200 13.12 -9.86 18.51
CA THR A 200 13.85 -9.41 17.33
C THR A 200 13.91 -10.55 16.32
N LEU A 201 13.63 -10.25 15.04
CA LEU A 201 13.70 -11.22 13.94
C LEU A 201 15.09 -11.15 13.30
N THR A 202 15.75 -12.29 13.14
CA THR A 202 17.00 -12.41 12.38
C THR A 202 16.73 -12.47 10.88
N PRO A 203 17.74 -12.27 10.02
CA PRO A 203 17.63 -12.54 8.58
C PRO A 203 17.12 -13.96 8.28
N ASP A 204 17.63 -14.97 9.00
CA ASP A 204 17.18 -16.37 8.84
C ASP A 204 15.71 -16.56 9.25
N ASP A 205 15.25 -15.85 10.29
CA ASP A 205 13.83 -15.87 10.66
C ASP A 205 12.98 -15.27 9.52
N ILE A 206 13.45 -14.20 8.88
CA ILE A 206 12.77 -13.53 7.75
C ILE A 206 12.67 -14.47 6.54
N GLU A 207 13.76 -15.15 6.21
CA GLU A 207 13.81 -16.13 5.11
C GLU A 207 12.86 -17.30 5.37
N MET A 208 12.93 -17.90 6.56
CA MET A 208 11.99 -18.95 6.97
C MET A 208 10.52 -18.52 6.88
N ILE A 209 10.20 -17.28 7.28
CA ILE A 209 8.83 -16.76 7.19
C ILE A 209 8.41 -16.54 5.73
N ARG A 210 9.35 -16.26 4.81
CA ARG A 210 9.10 -16.24 3.36
C ARG A 210 8.86 -17.63 2.80
N ASP A 211 9.62 -18.63 3.24
CA ASP A 211 9.37 -20.03 2.86
C ASP A 211 7.97 -20.49 3.27
N VAL A 212 7.52 -20.10 4.46
CA VAL A 212 6.14 -20.37 4.92
C VAL A 212 5.11 -19.66 4.03
N HIS A 213 5.37 -18.43 3.60
CA HIS A 213 4.51 -17.72 2.66
C HIS A 213 4.42 -18.45 1.31
N ASP A 214 5.55 -18.83 0.74
CA ASP A 214 5.61 -19.48 -0.56
C ASP A 214 4.96 -20.86 -0.53
N MET A 215 5.18 -21.61 0.55
CA MET A 215 4.47 -22.87 0.81
C MET A 215 2.95 -22.68 0.80
N ILE A 216 2.44 -21.61 1.41
CA ILE A 216 1.00 -21.28 1.44
C ILE A 216 0.49 -20.96 0.04
N ILE A 217 1.18 -20.08 -0.70
CA ILE A 217 0.79 -19.67 -2.05
C ILE A 217 0.77 -20.86 -3.02
N ASN A 218 1.75 -21.76 -2.89
CA ASN A 218 1.86 -22.94 -3.75
C ASN A 218 0.86 -24.06 -3.38
N ASN A 219 0.18 -23.98 -2.24
CA ASN A 219 -0.72 -25.03 -1.75
C ASN A 219 -2.05 -24.47 -1.19
N LEU A 220 -2.63 -23.47 -1.85
CA LEU A 220 -3.86 -22.81 -1.39
C LEU A 220 -5.06 -23.75 -1.27
N ASP A 221 -5.11 -24.83 -2.05
CA ASP A 221 -6.17 -25.85 -2.07
C ASP A 221 -6.07 -26.86 -0.91
N LYS A 222 -4.89 -26.97 -0.27
CA LYS A 222 -4.64 -27.91 0.82
C LYS A 222 -4.85 -27.28 2.18
N ASP A 223 -5.23 -28.09 3.17
CA ASP A 223 -5.29 -27.64 4.56
C ASP A 223 -3.90 -27.31 5.10
N LEU A 224 -3.81 -26.21 5.84
CA LEU A 224 -2.57 -25.84 6.52
C LEU A 224 -2.33 -26.79 7.71
N PRO A 225 -1.10 -27.26 7.95
CA PRO A 225 -0.74 -27.96 9.16
C PRO A 225 -1.08 -27.15 10.41
N LEU A 226 -1.18 -27.81 11.56
CA LEU A 226 -1.23 -27.11 12.85
C LEU A 226 -0.01 -26.21 12.97
N LEU A 227 -0.19 -25.01 13.52
CA LEU A 227 0.91 -24.04 13.63
C LEU A 227 2.10 -24.59 14.43
N LYS A 228 1.84 -25.51 15.36
CA LYS A 228 2.88 -26.25 16.09
C LYS A 228 3.77 -27.07 15.17
N ASP A 229 3.15 -27.84 14.29
CA ASP A 229 3.85 -28.73 13.36
C ASP A 229 4.57 -27.93 12.28
N LEU A 230 3.93 -26.86 11.80
CA LEU A 230 4.54 -25.93 10.86
C LEU A 230 5.76 -25.23 11.47
N ALA A 231 5.66 -24.77 12.72
CA ALA A 231 6.81 -24.17 13.41
C ALA A 231 7.96 -25.17 13.56
N LEU A 232 7.65 -26.42 13.92
CA LEU A 232 8.64 -27.49 14.05
C LEU A 232 9.34 -27.81 12.73
N GLN A 233 8.58 -27.93 11.63
CA GLN A 233 9.11 -28.16 10.28
C GLN A 233 10.06 -27.05 9.83
N MET A 234 9.76 -25.81 10.24
CA MET A 234 10.52 -24.61 9.88
C MET A 234 11.62 -24.27 10.89
N GLY A 235 11.93 -25.16 11.84
CA GLY A 235 13.01 -24.96 12.81
C GLY A 235 12.76 -23.80 13.79
N THR A 236 11.51 -23.46 14.08
CA THR A 236 11.14 -22.33 14.93
C THR A 236 10.08 -22.70 15.98
N ASN A 237 9.63 -21.73 16.77
CA ASN A 237 8.50 -21.90 17.69
C ASN A 237 7.26 -21.16 17.21
N GLU A 238 6.08 -21.60 17.65
CA GLU A 238 4.80 -21.03 17.22
C GLU A 238 4.69 -19.53 17.46
N TYR A 239 5.24 -19.05 18.59
CA TYR A 239 5.18 -17.63 18.94
C TYR A 239 5.98 -16.81 17.94
N LYS A 240 7.21 -17.22 17.65
CA LYS A 240 8.13 -16.54 16.72
C LYS A 240 7.60 -16.59 15.29
N LEU A 241 7.04 -17.72 14.87
CA LEU A 241 6.38 -17.86 13.58
C LEU A 241 5.14 -16.94 13.46
N LYS A 242 4.23 -16.95 14.44
CA LYS A 242 3.03 -16.09 14.42
C LYS A 242 3.39 -14.60 14.47
N TYR A 243 4.32 -14.26 15.36
CA TYR A 243 4.81 -12.90 15.54
C TYR A 243 5.49 -12.44 14.25
N GLY A 244 6.48 -13.19 13.79
CA GLY A 244 7.22 -12.95 12.58
C GLY A 244 6.32 -12.81 11.37
N PHE A 245 5.43 -13.76 11.11
CA PHE A 245 4.51 -13.69 9.97
C PHE A 245 3.57 -12.47 10.04
N LYS A 246 3.07 -12.11 11.22
CA LYS A 246 2.27 -10.88 11.39
C LYS A 246 3.11 -9.62 11.20
N GLN A 247 4.37 -9.65 11.65
CA GLN A 247 5.36 -8.61 11.42
C GLN A 247 5.98 -8.66 10.03
N LEU A 248 5.68 -9.65 9.16
CA LEU A 248 6.16 -9.78 7.77
C LEU A 248 5.06 -9.64 6.70
N TYR A 249 3.79 -9.80 7.09
CA TYR A 249 2.66 -9.72 6.17
C TYR A 249 1.47 -8.91 6.71
N GLY A 250 1.59 -8.33 7.91
CA GLY A 250 0.55 -7.48 8.51
C GLY A 250 -0.71 -8.24 8.94
N THR A 251 -0.67 -9.57 8.89
CA THR A 251 -1.81 -10.44 9.10
C THR A 251 -1.39 -11.76 9.72
N THR A 252 -2.34 -12.51 10.29
CA THR A 252 -2.07 -13.88 10.73
C THR A 252 -1.99 -14.82 9.53
N ILE A 253 -1.23 -15.91 9.68
CA ILE A 253 -1.07 -16.97 8.68
C ILE A 253 -2.42 -17.48 8.15
N PHE A 254 -3.36 -17.79 9.04
CA PHE A 254 -4.70 -18.26 8.65
C PHE A 254 -5.51 -17.23 7.88
N ARG A 255 -5.43 -15.94 8.29
CA ARG A 255 -6.15 -14.86 7.59
C ARG A 255 -5.52 -14.60 6.23
N PHE A 256 -4.20 -14.70 6.11
CA PHE A 256 -3.49 -14.64 4.83
C PHE A 256 -3.95 -15.74 3.87
N LEU A 257 -3.90 -17.01 4.31
CA LEU A 257 -4.39 -18.15 3.52
C LEU A 257 -5.84 -17.93 3.06
N THR A 258 -6.72 -17.52 3.99
CA THR A 258 -8.13 -17.24 3.66
C THR A 258 -8.26 -16.13 2.62
N HIS A 259 -7.45 -15.08 2.74
CA HIS A 259 -7.46 -13.95 1.81
C HIS A 259 -7.03 -14.33 0.40
N GLU A 260 -6.01 -15.16 0.25
CA GLU A 260 -5.53 -15.63 -1.04
C GLU A 260 -6.48 -16.64 -1.67
N ARG A 261 -7.07 -17.53 -0.86
CA ARG A 261 -8.16 -18.41 -1.32
C ARG A 261 -9.32 -17.60 -1.89
N LEU A 262 -9.79 -16.58 -1.17
CA LEU A 262 -10.87 -15.69 -1.63
C LEU A 262 -10.49 -14.93 -2.92
N ARG A 263 -9.22 -14.53 -3.07
CA ARG A 263 -8.71 -13.90 -4.28
C ARG A 263 -8.83 -14.84 -5.48
N LYS A 264 -8.37 -16.09 -5.33
CA LYS A 264 -8.51 -17.15 -6.35
C LYS A 264 -9.99 -17.46 -6.65
N THR A 265 -10.84 -17.52 -5.62
CA THR A 265 -12.28 -17.73 -5.79
C THR A 265 -12.93 -16.63 -6.62
N LYS A 266 -12.62 -15.35 -6.35
CA LYS A 266 -13.20 -14.23 -7.11
C LYS A 266 -12.91 -14.38 -8.61
N THR A 267 -11.68 -14.71 -8.97
CA THR A 267 -11.29 -14.98 -10.36
C THR A 267 -12.09 -16.14 -10.96
N LEU A 268 -12.24 -17.25 -10.23
CA LEU A 268 -13.02 -18.40 -10.70
C LEU A 268 -14.51 -18.08 -10.88
N ILE A 269 -15.10 -17.25 -10.02
CA ILE A 269 -16.51 -16.84 -10.15
C ILE A 269 -16.72 -16.02 -11.42
N GLN A 270 -15.79 -15.11 -11.73
CA GLN A 270 -15.91 -14.19 -12.85
C GLN A 270 -15.58 -14.83 -14.21
N HIS A 271 -14.75 -15.87 -14.21
CA HIS A 271 -14.16 -16.40 -15.45
C HIS A 271 -14.43 -17.89 -15.69
N SER A 272 -15.20 -18.57 -14.84
CA SER A 272 -15.52 -20.00 -15.02
C SER A 272 -17.01 -20.30 -14.84
N ASN A 273 -17.46 -21.39 -15.47
CA ASN A 273 -18.82 -21.91 -15.35
C ASN A 273 -19.01 -22.86 -14.16
N LEU A 274 -18.01 -23.02 -13.29
CA LEU A 274 -18.06 -23.86 -12.09
C LEU A 274 -19.08 -23.36 -11.07
N SER A 275 -19.84 -24.27 -10.47
CA SER A 275 -20.76 -23.92 -9.38
C SER A 275 -20.01 -23.35 -8.17
N LEU A 276 -20.67 -22.50 -7.37
CA LEU A 276 -20.07 -21.95 -6.14
C LEU A 276 -19.59 -23.04 -5.18
N LYS A 277 -20.23 -24.22 -5.20
CA LYS A 277 -19.82 -25.38 -4.40
C LYS A 277 -18.52 -25.99 -4.89
N GLU A 278 -18.35 -26.14 -6.20
CA GLU A 278 -17.10 -26.61 -6.82
C GLU A 278 -15.97 -25.61 -6.61
N ILE A 279 -16.25 -24.31 -6.78
CA ILE A 279 -15.25 -23.26 -6.55
C ILE A 279 -14.79 -23.25 -5.09
N ALA A 280 -15.71 -23.37 -4.13
CA ALA A 280 -15.37 -23.46 -2.70
C ALA A 280 -14.47 -24.67 -2.42
N HIS A 281 -14.77 -25.83 -3.01
CA HIS A 281 -13.96 -27.04 -2.83
C HIS A 281 -12.55 -26.89 -3.44
N LEU A 282 -12.47 -26.42 -4.69
CA LEU A 282 -11.19 -26.21 -5.42
C LEU A 282 -10.28 -25.15 -4.79
N THR A 283 -10.85 -24.26 -3.98
CA THR A 283 -10.10 -23.21 -3.27
C THR A 283 -9.84 -23.56 -1.81
N GLY A 284 -10.10 -24.80 -1.39
CA GLY A 284 -9.74 -25.31 -0.06
C GLY A 284 -10.69 -24.88 1.07
N PHE A 285 -11.90 -24.41 0.76
CA PHE A 285 -12.91 -24.15 1.79
C PHE A 285 -13.65 -25.42 2.20
N LYS A 286 -13.68 -25.67 3.52
CA LYS A 286 -14.35 -26.84 4.10
C LYS A 286 -15.88 -26.82 3.98
N SER A 287 -16.47 -25.63 3.86
CA SER A 287 -17.92 -25.49 3.68
C SER A 287 -18.27 -24.25 2.87
N ALA A 288 -19.36 -24.37 2.09
CA ALA A 288 -19.91 -23.26 1.31
C ALA A 288 -20.40 -22.10 2.19
N ALA A 289 -20.86 -22.39 3.42
CA ALA A 289 -21.28 -21.38 4.37
C ALA A 289 -20.11 -20.53 4.89
N HIS A 290 -18.99 -21.17 5.26
CA HIS A 290 -17.78 -20.46 5.67
C HIS A 290 -17.20 -19.63 4.53
N PHE A 291 -17.16 -20.23 3.33
CA PHE A 291 -16.79 -19.54 2.11
C PHE A 291 -17.63 -18.28 1.87
N SER A 292 -18.96 -18.40 1.83
CA SER A 292 -19.86 -17.30 1.51
C SER A 292 -19.77 -16.15 2.52
N ARG A 293 -19.64 -16.49 3.81
CA ARG A 293 -19.43 -15.49 4.86
C ARG A 293 -18.11 -14.76 4.69
N ALA A 294 -17.00 -15.50 4.55
CA ALA A 294 -15.67 -14.92 4.38
C ALA A 294 -15.58 -14.06 3.10
N PHE A 295 -16.25 -14.48 2.04
CA PHE A 295 -16.31 -13.74 0.78
C PHE A 295 -17.07 -12.41 0.94
N ARG A 296 -18.24 -12.44 1.57
CA ARG A 296 -19.02 -11.23 1.85
C ARG A 296 -18.29 -10.28 2.79
N ASP A 297 -17.66 -10.80 3.83
CA ASP A 297 -16.90 -9.98 4.79
C ASP A 297 -15.72 -9.27 4.09
N LYS A 298 -15.12 -9.88 3.06
CA LYS A 298 -14.00 -9.27 2.32
C LYS A 298 -14.43 -8.34 1.18
N TYR A 299 -15.49 -8.66 0.45
CA TYR A 299 -15.87 -7.94 -0.79
C TYR A 299 -17.19 -7.17 -0.68
N GLY A 300 -17.88 -7.22 0.45
CA GLY A 300 -19.14 -6.52 0.69
C GLY A 300 -20.35 -7.05 -0.07
N LYS A 301 -20.18 -8.07 -0.91
CA LYS A 301 -21.23 -8.69 -1.74
C LYS A 301 -21.15 -10.21 -1.66
N SER A 302 -22.27 -10.90 -1.94
CA SER A 302 -22.28 -12.35 -1.95
C SER A 302 -21.56 -12.90 -3.19
N PRO A 303 -21.00 -14.13 -3.14
CA PRO A 303 -20.44 -14.79 -4.31
C PRO A 303 -21.43 -14.90 -5.49
N SER A 304 -22.72 -15.08 -5.20
CA SER A 304 -23.78 -15.17 -6.21
C SER A 304 -24.00 -13.83 -6.93
N ASP A 305 -23.92 -12.72 -6.20
CA ASP A 305 -24.13 -11.37 -6.76
C ASP A 305 -23.08 -10.98 -7.79
N LEU A 306 -21.90 -11.62 -7.74
CA LEU A 306 -20.81 -11.41 -8.68
C LEU A 306 -20.98 -12.14 -10.01
N ARG A 307 -21.87 -13.14 -10.06
CA ARG A 307 -22.03 -14.02 -11.21
C ARG A 307 -23.05 -13.52 -12.24
N GLY A 308 -23.96 -12.64 -11.82
CA GLY A 308 -25.11 -12.22 -12.62
C GLY A 308 -26.22 -13.25 -12.56
#